data_AF-A0AAW6KAZ4-F1
#
_entry.id   AF-A0AAW6KAZ4-F1
#
_cell.length_a   1.000
_cell.length_b   1.000
_cell.length_c   1.000
_cell.angle_alpha   90.00
_cell.angle_beta   90.00
_cell.angle_gamma   90.00
#
_symmetry.space_group_name_H-M   'P 1'
#
loop_
_entity.id
_entity.type
_entity.pdbx_description
1 polymer ?
#
loop_
_entity_poly.entity_id
_entity_poly.type
_entity_poly.pdbx_seq_one_letter_code
_entity_poly.pdbx_strand_id
1 'polypeptide(L)'
;MKQEYKRPLLFIASLFTAFCTVYFGGRLIGFYMTEYPKWNGQSADGNWEAVIKKIEGRTLFGGDLYWTGDRAELDDIYLEKLVVKFGDEIVLNSQVETPMKDYAGGEFPGGGSKEQSVSFLEELEEAEFAGRKITVQLDWREGKQASHTAFTLDKSSW
;
A
#
# COMPACT_ATOMS: atom_id res chain seq x y z
N MET A 1 -34.94 26.47 -35.68
CA MET A 1 -33.47 26.29 -35.66
C MET A 1 -33.09 25.31 -36.76
N LYS A 2 -32.27 25.73 -37.73
CA LYS A 2 -31.99 25.00 -38.99
C LYS A 2 -31.27 23.67 -38.74
N GLN A 3 -31.78 22.62 -39.36
CA GLN A 3 -31.34 21.22 -39.24
C GLN A 3 -29.86 20.99 -39.63
N GLU A 4 -29.27 21.93 -40.37
CA GLU A 4 -27.91 21.86 -40.93
C GLU A 4 -26.79 22.03 -39.88
N TYR A 5 -27.04 22.72 -38.76
CA TYR A 5 -26.04 22.89 -37.69
C TYR A 5 -25.91 21.66 -36.78
N LYS A 6 -26.85 20.70 -36.84
CA LYS A 6 -26.84 19.53 -35.94
C LYS A 6 -25.77 18.50 -36.31
N ARG A 7 -25.49 18.32 -37.61
CA ARG A 7 -24.51 17.34 -38.10
C ARG A 7 -23.06 17.66 -37.72
N PRO A 8 -22.53 18.88 -37.92
CA PRO A 8 -21.18 19.22 -37.50
C PRO A 8 -21.05 19.23 -35.97
N LEU A 9 -22.11 19.59 -35.25
CA LEU A 9 -22.10 19.63 -33.78
C LEU A 9 -22.08 18.22 -33.16
N LEU A 10 -22.83 17.27 -33.75
CA LEU A 10 -22.75 15.85 -33.39
C LEU A 10 -21.38 15.24 -33.72
N PHE A 11 -20.78 15.64 -34.84
CA PHE A 11 -19.43 15.18 -35.22
C PHE A 11 -18.37 15.69 -34.23
N ILE A 12 -18.39 16.98 -33.88
CA ILE A 12 -17.49 17.56 -32.88
C ILE A 12 -17.70 16.93 -31.50
N ALA A 13 -18.95 16.72 -31.08
CA ALA A 13 -19.26 16.03 -29.83
C ALA A 13 -18.69 14.60 -29.82
N SER A 14 -18.83 13.85 -30.91
CA SER A 14 -18.27 12.49 -31.00
C SER A 14 -16.75 12.46 -30.94
N LEU A 15 -16.08 13.43 -31.57
CA LEU A 15 -14.62 13.58 -31.54
C LEU A 15 -14.14 13.94 -30.13
N PHE A 16 -14.86 14.83 -29.46
CA PHE A 16 -14.56 15.22 -28.08
C PHE A 16 -14.76 14.03 -27.12
N THR A 17 -15.85 13.28 -27.26
CA THR A 17 -16.08 12.06 -26.46
C THR A 17 -14.97 11.03 -26.70
N ALA A 18 -14.60 10.76 -27.95
CA ALA A 18 -13.52 9.84 -28.27
C ALA A 18 -12.18 10.30 -27.66
N PHE A 19 -11.86 11.59 -27.73
CA PHE A 19 -10.67 12.16 -27.10
C PHE A 19 -10.71 12.00 -25.57
N CYS A 20 -11.84 12.30 -24.93
CA CYS A 20 -12.01 12.10 -23.50
C CYS A 20 -11.84 10.62 -23.11
N THR A 21 -12.43 9.68 -23.86
CA THR A 21 -12.29 8.25 -23.58
C THR A 21 -10.84 7.79 -23.69
N VAL A 22 -10.09 8.24 -24.70
CA VAL A 22 -8.67 7.89 -24.85
C VAL A 22 -7.83 8.53 -23.74
N TYR A 23 -8.03 9.81 -23.46
CA TYR A 23 -7.23 10.55 -22.47
C TYR A 23 -7.50 10.08 -21.04
N PHE A 24 -8.77 10.06 -20.63
CA PHE A 24 -9.16 9.60 -19.28
C PHE A 24 -9.02 8.09 -19.14
N GLY A 25 -9.34 7.31 -20.18
CA GLY A 25 -9.15 5.86 -20.16
C GLY A 25 -7.68 5.46 -20.05
N GLY A 26 -6.79 6.12 -20.80
CA GLY A 26 -5.34 5.91 -20.69
C GLY A 26 -4.81 6.28 -19.30
N ARG A 27 -5.29 7.40 -18.73
CA ARG A 27 -4.92 7.82 -17.37
C ARG A 27 -5.44 6.85 -16.30
N LEU A 28 -6.64 6.31 -16.47
CA LEU A 28 -7.20 5.29 -15.61
C LEU A 28 -6.35 4.02 -15.67
N ILE A 29 -6.07 3.50 -16.87
CA ILE A 29 -5.24 2.30 -17.03
C ILE A 29 -3.84 2.51 -16.42
N GLY A 30 -3.22 3.67 -16.65
CA GLY A 30 -1.93 4.02 -16.04
C GLY A 30 -1.99 4.04 -14.52
N PHE A 31 -3.01 4.67 -13.94
CA PHE A 31 -3.25 4.71 -12.49
C PHE A 31 -3.45 3.31 -11.91
N TYR A 32 -4.24 2.46 -12.58
CA TYR A 32 -4.45 1.08 -12.18
C TYR A 32 -3.17 0.24 -12.29
N MET A 33 -2.35 0.44 -13.33
CA MET A 33 -1.05 -0.25 -13.45
C MET A 33 0.01 0.24 -12.44
N THR A 34 -0.13 1.45 -11.90
CA THR A 34 0.73 1.92 -10.80
C THR A 34 0.24 1.43 -9.45
N GLU A 35 -1.07 1.27 -9.27
CA GLU A 35 -1.63 0.76 -8.03
C GLU A 35 -1.66 -0.77 -7.96
N TYR A 36 -1.37 -1.51 -9.04
CA TYR A 36 -1.43 -2.96 -9.07
C TYR A 36 -0.22 -3.57 -9.81
N PRO A 37 0.27 -4.75 -9.42
CA PRO A 37 -0.27 -5.62 -8.37
C PRO A 37 0.05 -5.14 -6.94
N LYS A 38 -0.93 -5.31 -6.04
CA LYS A 38 -0.78 -5.13 -4.59
C LYS A 38 -0.91 -6.49 -3.93
N TRP A 39 0.01 -6.85 -3.07
CA TRP A 39 -0.19 -7.93 -2.11
C TRP A 39 -0.55 -7.30 -0.79
N ASN A 40 -1.65 -7.71 -0.18
CA ASN A 40 -2.08 -7.14 1.09
C ASN A 40 -2.57 -8.23 2.04
N GLY A 41 -2.55 -7.91 3.32
CA GLY A 41 -3.02 -8.80 4.35
C GLY A 41 -3.09 -8.06 5.68
N GLN A 42 -3.98 -8.53 6.53
CA GLN A 42 -4.28 -7.94 7.82
C GLN A 42 -4.08 -8.97 8.91
N SER A 43 -3.61 -8.52 10.08
CA SER A 43 -3.57 -9.35 11.28
C SER A 43 -4.98 -9.75 11.72
N ALA A 44 -5.08 -10.89 12.43
CA ALA A 44 -6.38 -11.43 12.86
C ALA A 44 -7.13 -10.50 13.84
N ASP A 45 -6.41 -9.68 14.59
CA ASP A 45 -6.95 -8.65 15.49
C ASP A 45 -7.32 -7.35 14.75
N GLY A 46 -6.99 -7.24 13.47
CA GLY A 46 -7.30 -6.06 12.63
C GLY A 46 -6.38 -4.86 12.85
N ASN A 47 -5.39 -4.96 13.74
CA ASN A 47 -4.55 -3.82 14.15
C ASN A 47 -3.36 -3.54 13.22
N TRP A 48 -2.98 -4.50 12.39
CA TRP A 48 -1.85 -4.39 11.47
C TRP A 48 -2.27 -4.73 10.07
N GLU A 49 -1.85 -3.92 9.10
CA GLU A 49 -1.96 -4.21 7.68
C GLU A 49 -0.57 -4.09 7.06
N ALA A 50 -0.18 -5.08 6.24
CA ALA A 50 1.01 -4.94 5.42
C ALA A 50 0.65 -5.01 3.93
N VAL A 51 1.36 -4.22 3.14
CA VAL A 51 1.13 -4.09 1.70
C VAL A 51 2.47 -4.15 0.97
N ILE A 52 2.60 -4.99 -0.04
CA ILE A 52 3.68 -4.90 -1.04
C ILE A 52 3.08 -4.31 -2.31
N LYS A 53 3.60 -3.16 -2.73
CA LYS A 53 3.12 -2.42 -3.91
C LYS A 53 4.28 -1.90 -4.74
N LYS A 54 3.99 -1.54 -5.98
CA LYS A 54 4.97 -0.94 -6.88
C LYS A 54 5.40 0.43 -6.35
N ILE A 55 6.70 0.69 -6.35
CA ILE A 55 7.26 1.99 -5.97
C ILE A 55 6.96 2.99 -7.09
N GLU A 56 6.45 4.17 -6.73
CA GLU A 56 6.06 5.19 -7.71
C GLU A 56 7.24 5.57 -8.61
N GLY A 57 6.99 5.59 -9.92
CA GLY A 57 8.02 5.91 -10.92
C GLY A 57 9.08 4.82 -11.15
N ARG A 58 8.98 3.66 -10.49
CA ARG A 58 9.93 2.54 -10.64
C ARG A 58 9.23 1.26 -11.11
N THR A 59 10.01 0.30 -11.59
CA THR A 59 9.54 -1.06 -11.92
C THR A 59 9.58 -2.01 -10.72
N LEU A 60 10.17 -1.57 -9.61
CA LEU A 60 10.40 -2.35 -8.40
C LEU A 60 9.25 -2.19 -7.40
N PHE A 61 9.19 -3.11 -6.45
CA PHE A 61 8.20 -3.17 -5.38
C PHE A 61 8.83 -2.81 -4.03
N GLY A 62 7.99 -2.36 -3.12
CA GLY A 62 8.32 -2.06 -1.73
C GLY A 62 7.19 -2.48 -0.81
N GLY A 63 7.55 -2.85 0.42
CA GLY A 63 6.63 -3.18 1.49
C GLY A 63 6.35 -1.98 2.40
N ASP A 64 5.11 -1.86 2.85
CA ASP A 64 4.66 -0.90 3.85
C ASP A 64 3.89 -1.64 4.94
N LEU A 65 4.21 -1.37 6.21
CA LEU A 65 3.48 -1.86 7.38
C LEU A 65 2.74 -0.71 8.05
N TYR A 66 1.43 -0.85 8.18
CA TYR A 66 0.52 0.13 8.74
C TYR A 66 -0.03 -0.32 10.09
N TRP A 67 -0.17 0.63 11.01
CA TRP A 67 -1.05 0.48 12.18
C TRP A 67 -2.48 0.88 11.79
N THR A 68 -3.42 -0.03 11.99
CA THR A 68 -4.85 0.15 11.72
C THR A 68 -5.73 0.05 12.96
N GLY A 69 -5.13 -0.19 14.13
CA GLY A 69 -5.82 -0.19 15.43
C GLY A 69 -6.17 1.21 15.94
N ASP A 70 -6.48 1.32 17.23
CA ASP A 70 -6.86 2.61 17.83
C ASP A 70 -5.70 3.60 17.76
N ARG A 71 -6.00 4.82 17.31
CA ARG A 71 -5.04 5.92 17.24
C ARG A 71 -4.86 6.63 18.58
N ALA A 72 -5.81 6.51 19.50
CA ALA A 72 -5.72 7.10 20.83
C ALA A 72 -4.59 6.47 21.67
N GLU A 73 -4.22 5.23 21.38
CA GLU A 73 -3.23 4.44 22.14
C GLU A 73 -1.84 4.44 21.48
N LEU A 74 -1.66 5.17 20.37
CA LEU A 74 -0.42 5.14 19.56
C LEU A 74 0.87 5.46 20.32
N ASP A 75 0.80 6.28 21.37
CA ASP A 75 1.95 6.61 22.20
C ASP A 75 2.53 5.40 22.93
N ASP A 76 1.71 4.37 23.14
CA ASP A 76 2.07 3.13 23.83
C ASP A 76 2.32 1.96 22.87
N ILE A 77 2.14 2.14 21.55
CA ILE A 77 2.34 1.09 20.54
C ILE A 77 3.77 1.11 20.00
N TYR A 78 4.47 -0.01 20.15
CA TYR A 78 5.82 -0.21 19.64
C TYR A 78 5.91 -1.48 18.81
N LEU A 79 6.51 -1.36 17.62
CA LEU A 79 6.98 -2.51 16.85
C LEU A 79 8.36 -2.91 17.36
N GLU A 80 8.51 -4.18 17.76
CA GLU A 80 9.76 -4.71 18.34
C GLU A 80 10.49 -5.66 17.37
N LYS A 81 9.76 -6.31 16.47
CA LYS A 81 10.34 -7.18 15.46
C LYS A 81 9.47 -7.27 14.23
N LEU A 82 10.10 -7.30 13.07
CA LEU A 82 9.47 -7.55 11.78
C LEU A 82 10.21 -8.67 11.05
N VAL A 83 9.51 -9.77 10.77
CA VAL A 83 10.00 -10.87 9.96
C VAL A 83 9.11 -11.04 8.74
N VAL A 84 9.72 -11.12 7.56
CA VAL A 84 9.01 -11.38 6.30
C VAL A 84 9.57 -12.63 5.66
N LYS A 85 8.68 -13.49 5.18
CA LYS A 85 9.03 -14.75 4.51
C LYS A 85 8.38 -14.86 3.15
N PHE A 86 9.13 -15.39 2.18
CA PHE A 86 8.61 -15.82 0.88
C PHE A 86 8.69 -17.36 0.80
N GLY A 87 7.55 -18.04 0.89
CA GLY A 87 7.50 -19.47 1.19
C GLY A 87 8.11 -19.75 2.56
N ASP A 88 9.11 -20.62 2.61
CA ASP A 88 9.85 -20.96 3.85
C ASP A 88 11.11 -20.11 4.06
N GLU A 89 11.48 -19.28 3.07
CA GLU A 89 12.67 -18.44 3.12
C GLU A 89 12.42 -17.16 3.92
N ILE A 90 13.31 -16.84 4.87
CA ILE A 90 13.30 -15.57 5.60
C ILE A 90 14.05 -14.54 4.77
N VAL A 91 13.33 -13.55 4.25
CA VAL A 91 13.89 -12.47 3.43
C VAL A 91 14.12 -11.18 4.22
N LEU A 92 13.41 -11.03 5.34
CA LEU A 92 13.66 -9.97 6.33
C LEU A 92 13.54 -10.55 7.74
N ASN A 93 14.48 -10.18 8.60
CA ASN A 93 14.39 -10.44 10.04
C ASN A 93 15.05 -9.27 10.76
N SER A 94 14.24 -8.29 11.11
CA SER A 94 14.68 -7.05 11.74
C SER A 94 14.19 -7.00 13.18
N GLN A 95 15.12 -6.85 14.13
CA GLN A 95 14.78 -6.41 15.47
C GLN A 95 14.85 -4.89 15.51
N VAL A 96 13.74 -4.27 15.91
CA VAL A 96 13.56 -2.82 15.88
C VAL A 96 12.94 -2.37 17.20
N GLU A 97 12.99 -1.09 17.52
CA GLU A 97 12.15 -0.53 18.58
C GLU A 97 11.53 0.74 17.99
N THR A 98 10.47 0.54 17.22
CA THR A 98 9.85 1.60 16.42
C THR A 98 8.54 2.05 17.08
N PRO A 99 8.47 3.27 17.61
CA PRO A 99 7.23 3.80 18.18
C PRO A 99 6.26 4.15 17.05
N MET A 100 5.06 3.55 17.05
CA MET A 100 4.12 3.70 15.93
C MET A 100 3.52 5.09 15.83
N LYS A 101 3.56 5.90 16.89
CA LYS A 101 3.15 7.32 16.85
C LYS A 101 3.86 8.17 15.80
N ASP A 102 5.05 7.75 15.34
CA ASP A 102 5.83 8.47 14.32
C ASP A 102 5.55 7.94 12.90
N TYR A 103 4.86 6.79 12.79
CA TYR A 103 4.62 6.03 11.57
C TYR A 103 3.13 5.71 11.32
N ALA A 104 2.21 6.39 12.01
CA ALA A 104 0.76 6.24 11.84
C ALA A 104 0.10 7.49 11.22
N GLY A 105 0.91 8.38 10.63
CA GLY A 105 0.51 9.63 10.01
C GLY A 105 0.27 10.78 10.99
N GLY A 106 -0.19 11.91 10.46
CA GLY A 106 -0.40 13.16 11.21
C GLY A 106 0.76 14.15 11.06
N GLU A 107 0.84 15.10 11.97
CA GLU A 107 1.86 16.14 11.96
C GLU A 107 2.69 16.13 13.26
N PHE A 108 3.97 16.45 13.13
CA PHE A 108 4.82 16.76 14.27
C PHE A 108 4.44 18.13 14.87
N PRO A 109 4.64 18.33 16.18
CA PRO A 109 4.38 19.63 16.84
C PRO A 109 5.10 20.82 16.21
N GLY A 110 6.23 20.58 15.52
CA GLY A 110 7.04 21.60 14.85
C GLY A 110 6.61 21.93 13.42
N GLY A 111 5.53 21.34 12.90
CA GLY A 111 5.11 21.52 11.51
C GLY A 111 5.93 20.64 10.57
N GLY A 112 5.49 19.40 10.39
CA GLY A 112 6.05 18.44 9.45
C GLY A 112 5.19 17.19 9.43
N SER A 113 5.00 16.57 8.26
CA SER A 113 4.19 15.36 8.15
C SER A 113 4.93 14.17 8.73
N LYS A 114 4.22 13.35 9.51
CA LYS A 114 4.69 12.04 9.96
C LYS A 114 4.52 11.00 8.87
N GLU A 115 5.37 9.98 8.92
CA GLU A 115 5.24 8.83 8.05
C GLU A 115 3.91 8.11 8.32
N GLN A 116 3.32 7.50 7.29
CA GLN A 116 2.04 6.78 7.40
C GLN A 116 2.22 5.28 7.61
N SER A 117 3.42 4.77 7.38
CA SER A 117 3.79 3.35 7.49
C SER A 117 5.26 3.19 7.82
N VAL A 118 5.62 2.02 8.31
CA VAL A 118 7.00 1.55 8.36
C VAL A 118 7.31 0.85 7.04
N SER A 119 8.20 1.42 6.24
CA SER A 119 8.67 0.82 4.99
C SER A 119 9.56 -0.40 5.25
N PHE A 120 9.43 -1.45 4.44
CA PHE A 120 10.25 -2.65 4.51
C PHE A 120 10.49 -3.25 3.12
N LEU A 121 11.59 -3.99 2.94
CA LEU A 121 11.97 -4.64 1.68
C LEU A 121 11.84 -3.71 0.46
N GLU A 122 12.67 -2.68 0.42
CA GLU A 122 12.74 -1.78 -0.74
C GLU A 122 13.43 -2.47 -1.92
N GLU A 123 13.04 -2.09 -3.14
CA GLU A 123 13.71 -2.50 -4.39
C GLU A 123 13.55 -4.00 -4.76
N LEU A 124 12.41 -4.60 -4.45
CA LEU A 124 12.08 -5.98 -4.85
C LEU A 124 11.67 -6.09 -6.32
N GLU A 125 12.15 -7.12 -7.03
CA GLU A 125 11.59 -7.54 -8.31
C GLU A 125 10.37 -8.46 -8.10
N GLU A 126 9.31 -8.32 -8.92
CA GLU A 126 8.11 -9.17 -8.80
C GLU A 126 8.45 -10.66 -8.90
N ALA A 127 9.44 -11.04 -9.71
CA ALA A 127 9.86 -12.42 -9.89
C ALA A 127 10.41 -13.08 -8.61
N GLU A 128 10.88 -12.31 -7.64
CA GLU A 128 11.46 -12.83 -6.38
C GLU A 128 10.40 -13.44 -5.45
N PHE A 129 9.16 -12.95 -5.54
CA PHE A 129 8.09 -13.28 -4.60
C PHE A 129 6.76 -13.68 -5.26
N ALA A 130 6.55 -13.38 -6.55
CA ALA A 130 5.33 -13.77 -7.25
C ALA A 130 5.14 -15.29 -7.25
N GLY A 131 3.92 -15.73 -6.91
CA GLY A 131 3.57 -17.14 -6.81
C GLY A 131 4.05 -17.83 -5.52
N ARG A 132 4.80 -17.14 -4.66
CA ARG A 132 5.21 -17.64 -3.34
C ARG A 132 4.23 -17.16 -2.28
N LYS A 133 4.06 -17.95 -1.22
CA LYS A 133 3.29 -17.54 -0.05
C LYS A 133 4.07 -16.47 0.72
N ILE A 134 3.52 -15.27 0.87
CA ILE A 134 4.20 -14.19 1.60
C ILE A 134 3.65 -14.13 3.02
N THR A 135 4.50 -14.26 4.03
CA THR A 135 4.09 -14.20 5.45
C THR A 135 4.81 -13.08 6.16
N VAL A 136 4.06 -12.27 6.90
CA VAL A 136 4.56 -11.23 7.80
C VAL A 136 4.36 -11.69 9.24
N GLN A 137 5.38 -11.55 10.07
CA GLN A 137 5.33 -11.84 11.50
C GLN A 137 5.87 -10.64 12.27
N LEU A 138 5.15 -10.24 13.31
CA LEU A 138 5.44 -9.07 14.11
C LEU A 138 5.51 -9.46 15.58
N ASP A 139 6.55 -9.00 16.26
CA ASP A 139 6.51 -8.84 17.71
C ASP A 139 6.28 -7.36 17.97
N TRP A 140 5.28 -7.04 18.78
CA TRP A 140 4.91 -5.67 19.11
C TRP A 140 4.40 -5.59 20.54
N ARG A 141 4.34 -4.40 21.11
CA ARG A 141 3.79 -4.17 22.44
C ARG A 141 2.86 -2.99 22.48
N GLU A 142 1.95 -3.07 23.44
CA GLU A 142 1.09 -1.99 23.90
C GLU A 142 1.42 -1.73 25.37
N GLY A 143 2.14 -0.64 25.62
CA GLY A 143 2.69 -0.31 26.93
C GLY A 143 3.65 -1.40 27.43
N LYS A 144 3.17 -2.27 28.32
CA LYS A 144 3.93 -3.41 28.89
C LYS A 144 3.49 -4.78 28.37
N GLN A 145 2.42 -4.82 27.60
CA GLN A 145 1.86 -6.06 27.09
C GLN A 145 2.50 -6.39 25.75
N ALA A 146 3.28 -7.49 25.72
CA ALA A 146 3.85 -8.01 24.49
C ALA A 146 2.81 -8.86 23.74
N SER A 147 2.80 -8.71 22.43
CA SER A 147 1.91 -9.39 21.50
C SER A 147 2.70 -9.90 20.30
N HIS A 148 2.27 -11.04 19.78
CA HIS A 148 2.80 -11.62 18.56
C HIS A 148 1.66 -11.77 17.55
N THR A 149 1.90 -11.35 16.31
CA THR A 149 0.94 -11.56 15.22
C THR A 149 1.64 -12.05 13.97
N ALA A 150 0.95 -12.89 13.21
CA ALA A 150 1.42 -13.40 11.94
C ALA A 150 0.26 -13.52 10.97
N PHE A 151 0.47 -13.06 9.74
CA PHE A 151 -0.54 -13.08 8.70
C PHE A 151 0.10 -13.25 7.32
N THR A 152 -0.72 -13.68 6.36
CA THR A 152 -0.29 -13.91 4.98
C THR A 152 -0.72 -12.72 4.12
N LEU A 153 0.10 -12.35 3.14
CA LEU A 153 -0.29 -11.40 2.10
C LEU A 153 -0.80 -12.15 0.89
N ASP A 154 -2.00 -11.82 0.47
CA ASP A 154 -2.60 -12.36 -0.74
C ASP A 154 -2.48 -11.35 -1.88
N LYS A 155 -2.28 -11.86 -3.10
CA LYS A 155 -2.31 -11.00 -4.28
C LYS A 155 -3.72 -10.46 -4.41
N SER A 156 -3.87 -9.14 -4.34
CA SER A 156 -5.13 -8.47 -4.62
C SER A 156 -5.48 -8.71 -6.08
N SER A 157 -6.36 -9.68 -6.31
CA SER A 157 -7.01 -9.90 -7.60
C SER A 157 -8.15 -8.89 -7.70
N TRP A 158 -8.06 -8.00 -8.69
CA TRP A 158 -9.27 -7.39 -9.24
C TRP A 158 -10.20 -8.47 -9.77
#